data_AF-A0A965PV29-F1
#
_entry.id   AF-A0A965PV29-F1
#
_cell.length_a   1.000
_cell.length_b   1.000
_cell.length_c   1.000
_cell.angle_alpha   90.00
_cell.angle_beta   90.00
_cell.angle_gamma   90.00
#
_symmetry.space_group_name_H-M   'P 1'
#
loop_
_entity.id
_entity.type
_entity.pdbx_description
1 polymer ?
#
loop_
_entity_poly.entity_id
_entity_poly.type
_entity_poly.pdbx_seq_one_letter_code
_entity_poly.pdbx_strand_id
1 'polypeptide(L)'
;LECYQRRKRFTVLALHRRAGKTELALVRLLHAAIKCRDQMPFFVYVAPFLKQAKTIAWARLKRKVEPMLRYGGVEINEVDLAVTLKSNGATIRLFGGDNPDALRGVRLDGCVIDEVAQIKPEVWNDIIQPALSDRKGWAMFIGTPAGINLFSELFYRAGSLPDW
;
A
#
# COMPACT_ATOMS: atom_id res chain seq x y z
N LEU A 1 -0.77 10.59 15.15
CA LEU A 1 -2.22 10.50 14.85
C LEU A 1 -2.71 11.67 13.98
N GLU A 2 -2.13 12.87 14.10
CA GLU A 2 -2.52 14.04 13.29
C GLU A 2 -2.31 13.85 11.77
N CYS A 3 -1.17 13.30 11.34
CA CYS A 3 -0.94 12.95 9.93
C CYS A 3 -1.89 11.87 9.39
N TYR A 4 -2.62 11.13 10.24
CA TYR A 4 -3.65 10.18 9.81
C TYR A 4 -4.98 10.90 9.50
N GLN A 5 -5.23 12.04 10.13
CA GLN A 5 -6.50 12.77 10.05
C GLN A 5 -6.53 13.83 8.95
N ARG A 6 -5.39 14.46 8.59
CA ARG A 6 -5.30 15.51 7.55
C ARG A 6 -4.81 15.01 6.17
N ARG A 7 -5.13 13.77 5.79
CA ARG A 7 -4.53 13.16 4.59
C ARG A 7 -5.17 13.60 3.29
N LYS A 8 -4.31 13.82 2.31
CA LYS A 8 -4.65 14.02 0.90
C LYS A 8 -4.67 12.67 0.18
N ARG A 9 -5.01 12.70 -1.11
CA ARG A 9 -5.14 11.49 -1.94
C ARG A 9 -3.80 10.75 -2.03
N PHE A 10 -2.71 11.49 -2.13
CA PHE A 10 -1.36 10.98 -2.06
C PHE A 10 -0.69 11.53 -0.80
N THR A 11 0.14 10.73 -0.13
CA THR A 11 0.79 11.15 1.12
C THR A 11 2.20 10.57 1.19
N VAL A 12 3.20 11.43 1.39
CA VAL A 12 4.60 11.03 1.51
C VAL A 12 5.05 11.13 2.96
N LEU A 13 5.54 10.02 3.52
CA LEU A 13 5.98 9.93 4.91
C LEU A 13 7.48 9.61 4.97
N ALA A 14 8.27 10.66 5.25
CA ALA A 14 9.68 10.54 5.59
C ALA A 14 9.79 10.13 7.06
N LEU A 15 10.18 8.88 7.30
CA LEU A 15 10.27 8.32 8.64
C LEU A 15 11.64 7.65 8.80
N HIS A 16 12.15 7.48 10.03
CA HIS A 16 13.40 6.74 10.25
C HIS A 16 13.20 5.21 10.28
N ARG A 17 14.27 4.44 10.01
CA ARG A 17 14.32 2.99 10.18
C ARG A 17 13.96 2.66 11.65
N ARG A 18 12.86 1.94 11.88
CA ARG A 18 12.21 1.60 13.18
C ARG A 18 11.08 2.53 13.69
N ALA A 19 10.60 3.48 12.90
CA ALA A 19 9.47 4.34 13.29
C ALA A 19 8.06 3.68 13.24
N GLY A 20 7.97 2.34 13.17
CA GLY A 20 6.67 1.64 13.07
C GLY A 20 5.94 1.82 11.73
N LYS A 21 6.64 2.19 10.66
CA LYS A 21 6.04 2.54 9.36
C LYS A 21 5.21 1.42 8.74
N THR A 22 5.71 0.18 8.80
CA THR A 22 4.99 -1.00 8.28
C THR A 22 3.69 -1.26 9.05
N GLU A 23 3.67 -1.00 10.36
CA GLU A 23 2.44 -1.15 11.15
C GLU A 23 1.39 -0.11 10.74
N LEU A 24 1.81 1.15 10.55
CA LEU A 24 0.97 2.22 10.03
C LEU A 24 0.42 1.88 8.63
N ALA A 25 1.28 1.36 7.74
CA ALA A 25 0.92 0.91 6.40
C ALA A 25 -0.21 -0.11 6.41
N LEU A 26 -0.02 -1.19 7.17
CA LEU A 26 -0.97 -2.30 7.23
C LEU A 26 -2.28 -1.90 7.90
N VAL A 27 -2.24 -1.09 8.97
CA VAL A 27 -3.46 -0.55 9.60
C VAL A 27 -4.21 0.35 8.63
N ARG A 28 -3.52 1.18 7.86
CA ARG A 28 -4.14 2.05 6.86
C ARG A 28 -4.83 1.26 5.76
N LEU A 29 -4.18 0.23 5.21
CA LEU A 29 -4.75 -0.66 4.20
C LEU A 29 -5.98 -1.38 4.76
N LEU A 30 -5.87 -2.01 5.93
CA LEU A 30 -6.96 -2.76 6.54
C LEU A 30 -8.16 -1.86 6.87
N HIS A 31 -7.93 -0.70 7.48
CA HIS A 31 -9.00 0.26 7.76
C HIS A 31 -9.66 0.79 6.49
N ALA A 32 -8.89 1.02 5.41
CA ALA A 32 -9.45 1.40 4.11
C ALA A 32 -10.34 0.29 3.54
N ALA A 33 -9.85 -0.95 3.55
CA ALA A 33 -10.55 -2.11 3.03
C ALA A 33 -11.87 -2.36 3.74
N ILE A 34 -11.88 -2.26 5.08
CA ILE A 34 -13.10 -2.45 5.88
C ILE A 34 -14.16 -1.36 5.59
N LYS A 35 -13.73 -0.12 5.36
CA LYS A 35 -14.65 1.01 5.17
C LYS A 35 -15.05 1.26 3.72
N CYS A 36 -14.36 0.64 2.77
CA CYS A 36 -14.64 0.82 1.35
C CYS A 36 -15.98 0.18 0.98
N ARG A 37 -16.76 0.91 0.18
CA ARG A 37 -18.09 0.52 -0.30
C ARG A 37 -18.12 0.27 -1.81
N ASP A 38 -16.98 0.46 -2.47
CA ASP A 38 -16.86 0.20 -3.90
C ASP A 38 -16.97 -1.31 -4.18
N GLN A 39 -17.26 -1.66 -5.43
CA GLN A 39 -17.37 -3.06 -5.82
C GLN A 39 -15.98 -3.70 -5.93
N MET A 40 -15.81 -4.82 -5.22
CA MET A 40 -14.57 -5.61 -5.15
C MET A 40 -13.32 -4.74 -4.92
N PRO A 41 -13.22 -4.04 -3.78
CA PRO A 41 -12.11 -3.12 -3.54
C PRO A 41 -10.76 -3.82 -3.55
N PHE A 42 -9.74 -3.22 -4.16
CA PHE A 42 -8.41 -3.80 -4.25
C PHE A 42 -7.33 -2.87 -3.72
N PHE A 43 -6.62 -3.36 -2.71
CA PHE A 43 -5.60 -2.64 -1.97
C PHE A 43 -4.27 -3.38 -2.03
N VAL A 44 -3.18 -2.64 -2.20
CA VAL A 44 -1.86 -3.27 -2.34
C VAL A 44 -0.82 -2.68 -1.41
N TYR A 45 0.06 -3.54 -0.92
CA TYR A 45 1.32 -3.16 -0.27
C TYR A 45 2.47 -3.58 -1.18
N VAL A 46 3.33 -2.63 -1.55
CA VAL A 46 4.47 -2.84 -2.45
C VAL A 46 5.75 -2.60 -1.66
N ALA A 47 6.63 -3.59 -1.62
CA ALA A 47 8.01 -3.44 -1.18
C ALA A 47 8.96 -3.58 -2.38
N PRO A 48 10.26 -3.24 -2.27
CA PRO A 48 11.21 -3.38 -3.39
C PRO A 48 11.26 -4.80 -3.95
N PHE A 49 11.24 -5.81 -3.07
CA PHE A 49 11.22 -7.21 -3.46
C PHE A 49 10.06 -7.97 -2.81
N LEU A 50 9.46 -8.93 -3.52
CA LEU A 50 8.35 -9.73 -2.98
C LEU A 50 8.76 -10.50 -1.71
N LYS A 51 10.00 -11.01 -1.69
CA LYS A 51 10.58 -11.68 -0.51
C LYS A 51 10.66 -10.76 0.71
N GLN A 52 10.95 -9.47 0.50
CA GLN A 52 10.94 -8.47 1.57
C GLN A 52 9.50 -8.24 2.05
N ALA A 53 8.55 -8.02 1.14
CA ALA A 53 7.13 -7.86 1.50
C ALA A 53 6.64 -9.03 2.37
N LYS A 54 6.94 -10.27 1.97
CA LYS A 54 6.61 -11.48 2.74
C LYS A 54 7.24 -11.47 4.14
N THR A 55 8.50 -11.08 4.25
CA THR A 55 9.22 -11.08 5.53
C THR A 55 8.73 -9.97 6.47
N ILE A 56 8.45 -8.77 5.94
CA ILE A 56 8.19 -7.58 6.75
C ILE A 56 6.71 -7.34 7.03
N ALA A 57 5.82 -7.71 6.10
CA ALA A 57 4.43 -7.31 6.12
C ALA A 57 3.47 -8.51 6.23
N TRP A 58 3.75 -9.64 5.58
CA TRP A 58 2.79 -10.74 5.49
C TRP A 58 2.38 -11.33 6.83
N ALA A 59 3.36 -11.73 7.65
CA ALA A 59 3.08 -12.28 8.98
C ALA A 59 2.33 -11.27 9.87
N ARG A 60 2.63 -9.97 9.74
CA ARG A 60 1.97 -8.90 10.50
C ARG A 60 0.54 -8.68 10.03
N LEU A 61 0.28 -8.73 8.72
CA LEU A 61 -1.06 -8.63 8.15
C LEU A 61 -1.93 -9.81 8.65
N LYS A 62 -1.42 -11.04 8.56
CA LYS A 62 -2.13 -12.23 9.08
C LYS A 62 -2.49 -12.08 10.55
N ARG A 63 -1.55 -11.63 11.40
CA ARG A 63 -1.82 -11.35 12.82
C ARG A 63 -2.90 -10.30 13.03
N LYS A 64 -2.98 -9.27 12.18
CA LYS A 64 -4.02 -8.22 12.29
C LYS A 64 -5.41 -8.72 11.93
N VAL A 65 -5.51 -9.63 10.96
CA VAL A 65 -6.80 -10.18 10.51
C VAL A 65 -7.18 -11.47 11.25
N GLU A 66 -6.31 -11.97 12.13
CA GLU A 66 -6.52 -13.20 12.91
C GLU A 66 -7.85 -13.20 13.70
N PRO A 67 -8.27 -12.11 14.36
CA PRO A 67 -9.59 -12.05 14.97
C PRO A 67 -10.73 -12.26 13.96
N MET A 68 -10.63 -11.68 12.76
CA MET A 68 -11.65 -11.83 11.70
C MET A 68 -11.64 -13.24 11.11
N LEU A 69 -10.45 -13.86 11.02
CA LEU A 69 -10.29 -15.24 10.55
C LEU A 69 -10.99 -16.23 11.45
N ARG A 70 -10.88 -16.07 12.79
CA ARG A 70 -11.56 -16.94 13.77
C ARG A 70 -13.07 -16.96 13.61
N TYR A 71 -13.66 -15.86 13.14
CA TYR A 71 -15.10 -15.75 12.85
C TYR A 71 -15.45 -16.03 11.37
N GLY A 72 -14.49 -16.55 10.59
CA GLY A 72 -14.70 -16.87 9.17
C GLY A 72 -14.88 -15.65 8.26
N GLY A 73 -14.58 -14.44 8.74
CA GLY A 73 -14.81 -13.17 8.04
C GLY A 73 -13.75 -12.80 7.00
N VAL A 74 -12.66 -13.55 6.91
CA VAL A 74 -11.62 -13.37 5.89
C VAL A 74 -11.23 -14.69 5.24
N GLU A 75 -10.71 -14.60 4.03
CA GLU A 75 -10.02 -15.67 3.30
C GLU A 75 -8.55 -15.28 3.13
N ILE A 76 -7.64 -16.26 3.29
CA ILE A 76 -6.19 -16.05 3.17
C ILE A 76 -5.66 -16.93 2.04
N ASN A 77 -4.97 -16.31 1.09
CA ASN A 77 -4.21 -16.99 0.04
C ASN A 77 -2.70 -16.78 0.29
N GLU A 78 -2.02 -17.86 0.68
CA GLU A 78 -0.58 -17.85 1.02
C GLU A 78 0.34 -17.77 -0.22
N VAL A 79 -0.16 -18.17 -1.40
CA VAL A 79 0.60 -18.15 -2.65
C VAL A 79 0.64 -16.73 -3.20
N ASP A 80 -0.52 -16.11 -3.31
CA ASP A 80 -0.67 -14.73 -3.81
C ASP A 80 -0.37 -13.66 -2.76
N LEU A 81 -0.16 -14.05 -1.50
CA LEU A 81 0.00 -13.16 -0.34
C LEU A 81 -1.17 -12.18 -0.23
N ALA A 82 -2.40 -12.72 -0.28
CA ALA A 82 -3.63 -11.96 -0.32
C ALA A 82 -4.57 -12.31 0.85
N VAL A 83 -5.25 -11.29 1.38
CA VAL A 83 -6.36 -11.44 2.32
C VAL A 83 -7.60 -10.82 1.70
N THR A 84 -8.70 -11.56 1.65
CA THR A 84 -9.99 -11.08 1.16
C THR A 84 -11.00 -11.01 2.29
N LEU A 85 -11.63 -9.85 2.48
CA LEU A 85 -12.70 -9.63 3.45
C LEU A 85 -14.03 -10.13 2.88
N LYS A 86 -14.68 -11.09 3.54
CA LYS A 86 -15.93 -11.68 3.03
C LYS A 86 -17.13 -10.72 3.13
N SER A 87 -17.07 -9.72 4.00
CA SER A 87 -18.17 -8.78 4.22
C SER A 87 -18.42 -7.84 3.03
N ASN A 88 -17.39 -7.51 2.26
CA ASN A 88 -17.49 -6.59 1.11
C ASN A 88 -16.64 -6.99 -0.10
N GLY A 89 -15.95 -8.12 -0.06
CA GLY A 89 -15.07 -8.59 -1.13
C GLY A 89 -13.78 -7.78 -1.28
N ALA A 90 -13.41 -6.95 -0.29
CA ALA A 90 -12.17 -6.17 -0.38
C ALA A 90 -10.94 -7.06 -0.22
N THR A 91 -9.97 -6.93 -1.12
CA THR A 91 -8.73 -7.69 -1.08
C THR A 91 -7.53 -6.80 -0.77
N ILE A 92 -6.67 -7.25 0.14
CA ILE A 92 -5.37 -6.66 0.43
C ILE A 92 -4.30 -7.65 -0.03
N ARG A 93 -3.42 -7.24 -0.94
CA ARG A 93 -2.37 -8.11 -1.49
C ARG A 93 -0.97 -7.49 -1.38
N LEU A 94 0.04 -8.32 -1.17
CA LEU A 94 1.44 -7.90 -1.13
C LEU A 94 2.13 -8.18 -2.47
N PHE A 95 2.89 -7.19 -2.94
CA PHE A 95 3.66 -7.25 -4.19
C PHE A 95 5.11 -6.82 -3.97
N GLY A 96 5.96 -7.25 -4.90
CA GLY A 96 7.32 -6.79 -5.04
C GLY A 96 7.46 -5.87 -6.26
N GLY A 97 8.17 -4.76 -6.12
CA GLY A 97 8.51 -3.86 -7.23
C GLY A 97 9.50 -4.47 -8.23
N ASP A 98 10.09 -5.62 -7.90
CA ASP A 98 10.94 -6.44 -8.75
C ASP A 98 10.17 -7.23 -9.83
N ASN A 99 8.84 -7.36 -9.70
CA ASN A 99 7.97 -7.92 -10.74
C ASN A 99 6.70 -7.05 -10.93
N PRO A 100 6.84 -5.89 -11.57
CA PRO A 100 5.74 -4.93 -11.65
C PRO A 100 4.65 -5.33 -12.66
N ASP A 101 4.92 -6.27 -13.57
CA ASP A 101 3.93 -6.77 -14.53
C ASP A 101 2.73 -7.44 -13.85
N ALA A 102 2.93 -7.99 -12.64
CA ALA A 102 1.86 -8.56 -11.82
C ALA A 102 0.80 -7.52 -11.36
N LEU A 103 1.10 -6.23 -11.49
CA LEU A 103 0.19 -5.12 -11.18
C LEU A 103 -0.39 -4.46 -12.43
N ARG A 104 -0.04 -4.88 -13.65
CA ARG A 104 -0.59 -4.28 -14.87
C ARG A 104 -2.05 -4.68 -15.07
N GLY A 105 -2.87 -3.73 -15.52
CA GLY A 105 -4.29 -3.96 -15.82
C GLY A 105 -5.21 -4.10 -14.59
N VAL A 106 -4.67 -3.97 -13.37
CA VAL A 106 -5.49 -3.94 -12.16
C VAL A 106 -6.02 -2.53 -11.91
N ARG A 107 -7.15 -2.42 -11.21
CA ARG A 107 -7.68 -1.15 -10.69
C ARG A 107 -7.47 -1.12 -9.20
N LEU A 108 -6.98 -0.01 -8.65
CA LEU A 108 -6.60 0.09 -7.24
C LEU A 108 -7.43 1.15 -6.50
N ASP A 109 -7.97 0.76 -5.35
CA ASP A 109 -8.66 1.65 -4.42
C ASP A 109 -7.67 2.25 -3.39
N GLY A 110 -6.52 1.60 -3.19
CA GLY A 110 -5.42 2.17 -2.42
C GLY A 110 -4.11 1.41 -2.50
N CYS A 111 -3.01 2.13 -2.35
CA CYS A 111 -1.66 1.58 -2.42
C CYS A 111 -0.78 2.09 -1.27
N VAL A 112 0.04 1.20 -0.71
CA VAL A 112 1.22 1.61 0.07
C VAL A 112 2.46 1.17 -0.67
N ILE A 113 3.40 2.09 -0.87
CA ILE A 113 4.72 1.79 -1.40
C ILE A 113 5.72 2.01 -0.27
N ASP A 114 6.36 0.94 0.18
CA ASP A 114 7.37 0.95 1.24
C ASP A 114 8.78 0.94 0.64
N GLU A 115 9.72 1.57 1.36
CA GLU A 115 11.09 1.84 0.90
C GLU A 115 11.14 2.39 -0.53
N VAL A 116 10.32 3.42 -0.82
CA VAL A 116 10.13 4.04 -2.15
C VAL A 116 11.45 4.45 -2.83
N ALA A 117 12.47 4.80 -2.05
CA ALA A 117 13.81 5.11 -2.56
C ALA A 117 14.47 3.96 -3.36
N GLN A 118 14.04 2.71 -3.11
CA GLN A 118 14.54 1.50 -3.78
C GLN A 118 13.59 1.00 -4.87
N ILE A 119 12.50 1.71 -5.13
CA ILE A 119 11.52 1.38 -6.16
C ILE A 119 11.90 2.14 -7.44
N LYS A 120 11.92 1.41 -8.56
CA LYS A 120 12.06 1.98 -9.90
C LYS A 120 10.92 2.97 -10.19
N PRO A 121 11.19 4.22 -10.63
CA PRO A 121 10.16 5.23 -10.90
C PRO A 121 9.00 4.75 -11.78
N GLU A 122 9.28 3.89 -12.76
CA GLU A 122 8.34 3.32 -13.72
C GLU A 122 7.23 2.50 -13.01
N VAL A 123 7.53 1.89 -11.86
CA VAL A 123 6.53 1.15 -11.07
C VAL A 123 5.43 2.08 -10.57
N TRP A 124 5.79 3.30 -10.15
CA TRP A 124 4.81 4.31 -9.77
C TRP A 124 4.16 4.95 -11.00
N ASN A 125 4.98 5.52 -11.89
CA ASN A 125 4.51 6.37 -12.99
C ASN A 125 3.66 5.61 -14.01
N ASP A 126 4.05 4.39 -14.37
CA ASP A 126 3.48 3.70 -15.53
C ASP A 126 2.44 2.64 -15.12
N ILE A 127 2.37 2.29 -13.84
CA ILE A 127 1.58 1.14 -13.36
C ILE A 127 0.68 1.54 -12.20
N ILE A 128 1.24 1.93 -11.05
CA ILE A 128 0.43 2.17 -9.85
C ILE A 128 -0.40 3.45 -9.98
N GLN A 129 0.18 4.55 -10.43
CA GLN A 129 -0.54 5.83 -10.55
C GLN A 129 -1.69 5.76 -11.57
N PRO A 130 -1.52 5.17 -12.77
CA PRO A 130 -2.62 4.90 -13.68
C PRO A 130 -3.72 4.03 -13.04
N ALA A 131 -3.34 2.91 -12.40
CA ALA A 131 -4.30 2.00 -11.77
C ALA A 131 -5.11 2.64 -10.63
N LEU A 132 -4.52 3.59 -9.89
CA LEU A 132 -5.23 4.39 -8.88
C LEU A 132 -6.11 5.48 -9.50
N SER A 133 -5.83 5.92 -10.72
CA SER A 133 -6.61 6.96 -11.39
C SER A 133 -7.98 6.46 -11.80
N ASP A 134 -8.07 5.20 -12.26
CA ASP A 134 -9.33 4.55 -12.66
C ASP A 134 -10.40 4.52 -11.55
N ARG A 135 -9.97 4.47 -10.28
CA ARG A 135 -10.87 4.38 -9.11
C ARG A 135 -10.76 5.57 -8.16
N LYS A 136 -10.02 6.62 -8.54
CA LYS A 136 -9.69 7.75 -7.65
C LYS A 136 -9.08 7.28 -6.32
N GLY A 137 -8.31 6.18 -6.37
CA GLY A 137 -7.64 5.58 -5.22
C GLY A 137 -6.56 6.47 -4.64
N TRP A 138 -6.12 6.12 -3.43
CA TRP A 138 -5.10 6.84 -2.67
C TRP A 138 -3.76 6.10 -2.64
N ALA A 139 -2.66 6.83 -2.43
CA ALA A 139 -1.34 6.23 -2.23
C ALA A 139 -0.65 6.77 -0.97
N MET A 140 0.09 5.90 -0.29
CA MET A 140 0.97 6.29 0.80
C MET A 140 2.39 5.81 0.51
N PHE A 141 3.30 6.76 0.45
CA PHE A 141 4.71 6.56 0.15
C PHE A 141 5.49 6.58 1.45
N ILE A 142 6.21 5.51 1.73
CA ILE A 142 6.97 5.34 2.95
C ILE A 142 8.43 5.14 2.57
N GLY A 143 9.30 5.94 3.17
CA GLY A 143 10.72 5.86 2.86
C GLY A 143 11.57 6.45 3.96
N THR A 144 12.87 6.16 3.87
CA THR A 144 13.90 6.91 4.56
C THR A 144 14.56 7.80 3.50
N PRO A 145 14.78 9.10 3.75
CA PRO A 145 15.49 9.96 2.79
C PRO A 145 16.88 9.36 2.49
N ALA A 146 17.22 9.21 1.21
CA ALA A 146 18.49 8.61 0.78
C ALA A 146 18.93 9.15 -0.60
N GLY A 147 19.58 10.32 -0.63
CA GLY A 147 20.00 10.95 -1.89
C GLY A 147 18.84 11.40 -2.78
N ILE A 148 19.14 11.72 -4.05
CA ILE A 148 18.16 12.08 -5.07
C ILE A 148 17.58 10.79 -5.67
N ASN A 149 16.29 10.56 -5.45
CA ASN A 149 15.53 9.41 -5.93
C ASN A 149 14.02 9.74 -6.01
N LEU A 150 13.20 8.78 -6.44
CA LEU A 150 11.74 8.92 -6.52
C LEU A 150 11.13 9.47 -5.22
N PHE A 151 11.60 9.01 -4.06
CA PHE A 151 11.09 9.50 -2.77
C PHE A 151 11.38 10.99 -2.56
N SER A 152 12.59 11.47 -2.88
CA SER A 152 12.90 12.90 -2.81
C SER A 152 12.06 13.73 -3.80
N GLU A 153 11.86 13.26 -5.03
CA GLU A 153 11.04 13.93 -6.03
C GLU A 153 9.58 14.06 -5.57
N LEU A 154 9.00 12.95 -5.09
CA LEU A 154 7.64 12.95 -4.53
C LEU A 154 7.52 13.86 -3.32
N PHE A 155 8.51 13.82 -2.41
CA PHE A 155 8.51 14.65 -1.21
C PHE A 155 8.55 16.16 -1.54
N TYR A 156 9.41 16.58 -2.47
CA TYR A 156 9.49 17.98 -2.87
C TYR A 156 8.29 18.43 -3.70
N ARG A 157 7.74 17.57 -4.57
CA ARG A 157 6.54 17.90 -5.36
C ARG A 157 5.27 17.95 -4.53
N ALA A 158 5.18 17.18 -3.45
CA ALA A 158 3.97 17.12 -2.62
C ALA A 158 3.54 18.50 -2.11
N GLY A 159 4.48 19.37 -1.73
CA GLY A 159 4.16 20.73 -1.26
C GLY A 159 3.55 21.66 -2.31
N SER A 160 3.58 21.28 -3.60
CA SER A 160 3.14 22.12 -4.72
C SER A 160 1.85 21.61 -5.41
N LEU A 161 1.32 20.46 -5.01
CA LEU A 161 0.19 19.81 -5.69
C LEU A 161 -1.03 19.66 -4.76
N PRO A 162 -2.26 19.99 -5.21
CA PRO A 162 -3.44 20.00 -4.34
C PRO A 162 -3.88 18.62 -3.81
N ASP A 163 -3.48 17.55 -4.51
CA ASP A 163 -3.79 16.15 -4.21
C ASP A 163 -2.77 15.45 -3.29
N TRP A 164 -1.70 16.13 -2.86
CA TRP A 164 -0.56 15.58 -2.12
C TRP A 164 -0.39 16.18 -0.71
#